data_AF-A0A958XA78-F1
#
_entry.id   AF-A0A958XA78-F1
#
_cell.length_a   1.000
_cell.length_b   1.000
_cell.length_c   1.000
_cell.angle_alpha   90.00
_cell.angle_beta   90.00
_cell.angle_gamma   90.00
#
_symmetry.space_group_name_H-M   'P 1'
#
loop_
_entity.id
_entity.type
_entity.pdbx_description
1 polymer ?
#
loop_
_entity_poly.entity_id
_entity_poly.type
_entity_poly.pdbx_seq_one_letter_code
_entity_poly.pdbx_strand_id
1 'polypeptide(L)'
;MRPPLLLLFVFAIYSSMSAQPGSLQVADQTFKLNGSCEYVYAFAEGDEISLHAEELTGKEIKTVEFLQFPDFLIFKAYELDTALEKSILIPKTGVYLLRFQETGLSKKVCRFTIHRKPVSPETARLNTRVDWNVHEYPEYSVRRRAVETGKKIEVIPLGGQVTVQASKFYTKKPVNAYQFTLPPNTVRWAYRISVGQATADARRRDADKLKSTLQSGAVKIMGVQPQTALAAFALGAAIDMTVSTAGEDVEYAIVDYTNWLKFSEYQDYSAFMQQSGVSVDVQRRYNPLKGTYYFALKSDNWVDDINVQI
;
A
#
# COMPACT_ATOMS: atom_id res chain seq x y z
N MET A 1 -27.76 37.29 44.80
CA MET A 1 -28.31 36.07 44.15
C MET A 1 -27.84 36.06 42.70
N ARG A 2 -26.94 35.14 42.33
CA ARG A 2 -26.46 34.93 40.95
C ARG A 2 -27.05 33.60 40.46
N PRO A 3 -27.55 33.48 39.21
CA PRO A 3 -28.07 32.21 38.72
C PRO A 3 -26.90 31.29 38.31
N PRO A 4 -27.05 29.96 38.38
CA PRO A 4 -26.04 29.04 37.89
C PRO A 4 -26.14 28.91 36.36
N LEU A 5 -24.98 28.93 35.71
CA LEU A 5 -24.79 28.70 34.29
C LEU A 5 -24.97 27.20 33.99
N LEU A 6 -26.04 26.84 33.28
CA LEU A 6 -26.32 25.46 32.86
C LEU A 6 -25.46 25.13 31.63
N LEU A 7 -24.44 24.29 31.81
CA LEU A 7 -23.57 23.82 30.73
C LEU A 7 -24.25 22.66 29.99
N LEU A 8 -24.72 22.91 28.76
CA LEU A 8 -25.36 21.91 27.90
C LEU A 8 -24.27 21.10 27.18
N PHE A 9 -24.05 19.85 27.59
CA PHE A 9 -23.10 18.93 26.97
C PHE A 9 -23.76 18.27 25.75
N VAL A 10 -23.43 18.72 24.54
CA VAL A 10 -23.89 18.10 23.29
C VAL A 10 -22.99 16.90 22.98
N PHE A 11 -23.51 15.69 23.22
CA PHE A 11 -22.88 14.44 22.79
C PHE A 11 -23.07 14.30 21.26
N ALA A 12 -22.01 14.55 20.50
CA ALA A 12 -21.96 14.22 19.08
C ALA A 12 -21.79 12.70 18.93
N ILE A 13 -22.88 12.00 18.61
CA ILE A 13 -22.84 10.59 18.23
C ILE A 13 -22.21 10.50 16.84
N TYR A 14 -20.95 10.07 16.78
CA TYR A 14 -20.28 9.73 15.54
C TYR A 14 -20.89 8.44 14.99
N SER A 15 -21.89 8.56 14.12
CA SER A 15 -22.34 7.46 13.27
C SER A 15 -21.16 7.06 12.37
N SER A 16 -20.53 5.94 12.70
CA SER A 16 -19.54 5.31 11.85
C SER A 16 -20.26 4.82 10.60
N MET A 17 -20.24 5.61 9.51
CA MET A 17 -20.60 5.11 8.19
C MET A 17 -19.62 3.99 7.84
N SER A 18 -20.02 2.74 8.04
CA SER A 18 -19.31 1.63 7.42
C SER A 18 -19.50 1.76 5.91
N ALA A 19 -18.39 1.93 5.19
CA ALA A 19 -18.38 1.81 3.76
C ALA A 19 -18.93 0.43 3.40
N GLN A 20 -20.11 0.39 2.77
CA GLN A 20 -20.68 -0.84 2.25
C GLN A 20 -19.65 -1.44 1.27
N PRO A 21 -19.28 -2.72 1.42
CA PRO A 21 -18.41 -3.38 0.46
C PRO A 21 -18.99 -3.22 -0.95
N GLY A 22 -18.21 -2.67 -1.88
CA GLY A 22 -18.61 -2.55 -3.28
C GLY A 22 -18.90 -3.93 -3.88
N SER A 23 -19.76 -3.96 -4.90
CA SER A 23 -20.05 -5.19 -5.65
C SER A 23 -18.78 -5.74 -6.29
N LEU A 24 -18.51 -7.03 -6.09
CA LEU A 24 -17.35 -7.76 -6.61
C LEU A 24 -17.78 -8.67 -7.76
N GLN A 25 -17.15 -8.57 -8.92
CA GLN A 25 -17.37 -9.50 -10.02
C GLN A 25 -16.80 -10.88 -9.66
N VAL A 26 -17.63 -11.92 -9.71
CA VAL A 26 -17.26 -13.31 -9.43
C VAL A 26 -17.05 -14.10 -10.71
N ALA A 27 -17.94 -13.92 -11.69
CA ALA A 27 -17.87 -14.62 -12.96
C ALA A 27 -18.48 -13.80 -14.10
N ASP A 28 -17.94 -13.98 -15.29
CA ASP A 28 -18.53 -13.58 -16.57
C ASP A 28 -18.12 -14.66 -17.57
N GLN A 29 -19.08 -15.48 -17.97
CA GLN A 29 -18.83 -16.68 -18.75
C GLN A 29 -19.78 -16.74 -19.94
N THR A 30 -19.23 -17.00 -21.11
CA THR A 30 -20.00 -17.35 -22.32
C THR A 30 -19.74 -18.81 -22.65
N PHE A 31 -20.80 -19.57 -22.87
CA PHE A 31 -20.69 -21.02 -23.03
C PHE A 31 -21.73 -21.57 -24.00
N LYS A 32 -21.44 -22.77 -24.50
CA LYS A 32 -22.33 -23.51 -25.39
C LYS A 32 -23.15 -24.51 -24.58
N LEU A 33 -24.46 -24.31 -24.53
CA LEU A 33 -25.38 -25.21 -23.84
C LEU A 33 -25.79 -26.36 -24.77
N ASN A 34 -25.52 -27.59 -24.32
CA ASN A 34 -25.89 -28.83 -25.00
C ASN A 34 -26.31 -29.88 -23.95
N GLY A 35 -27.60 -29.93 -23.62
CA GLY A 35 -28.11 -30.70 -22.48
C GLY A 35 -28.01 -29.91 -21.19
N SER A 36 -27.15 -30.33 -20.25
CA SER A 36 -26.96 -29.66 -18.96
C SER A 36 -25.54 -29.13 -18.79
N CYS A 37 -25.41 -27.97 -18.15
CA CYS A 37 -24.13 -27.38 -17.78
C CYS A 37 -24.21 -26.86 -16.34
N GLU A 38 -23.16 -27.10 -15.54
CA GLU A 38 -23.08 -26.71 -14.14
C GLU A 38 -21.85 -25.86 -13.90
N TYR A 39 -22.00 -24.81 -13.08
CA TYR A 39 -20.92 -23.95 -12.60
C TYR A 39 -20.93 -23.92 -11.09
N VAL A 40 -19.75 -24.04 -10.49
CA VAL A 40 -19.58 -24.22 -9.05
C VAL A 40 -18.86 -23.04 -8.43
N TYR A 41 -19.44 -22.49 -7.36
CA TYR A 41 -18.86 -21.36 -6.62
C TYR A 41 -19.06 -21.52 -5.11
N ALA A 42 -18.24 -20.85 -4.32
CA ALA A 42 -18.40 -20.77 -2.87
C ALA A 42 -18.86 -19.37 -2.45
N PHE A 43 -19.83 -19.29 -1.55
CA PHE A 43 -20.34 -18.01 -1.02
C PHE A 43 -20.46 -18.05 0.50
N ALA A 44 -20.40 -16.86 1.13
CA ALA A 44 -20.59 -16.73 2.57
C ALA A 44 -22.05 -16.43 2.89
N GLU A 45 -22.49 -16.90 4.04
CA GLU A 45 -23.79 -16.56 4.61
C GLU A 45 -24.01 -15.04 4.67
N GLY A 46 -25.19 -14.60 4.26
CA GLY A 46 -25.60 -13.20 4.24
C GLY A 46 -25.11 -12.42 3.03
N ASP A 47 -24.22 -12.96 2.19
CA ASP A 47 -23.85 -12.29 0.94
C ASP A 47 -25.07 -12.18 0.01
N GLU A 48 -25.09 -11.13 -0.80
CA GLU A 48 -26.09 -10.95 -1.85
C GLU A 48 -25.45 -11.19 -3.22
N ILE A 49 -26.03 -12.08 -4.02
CA ILE A 49 -25.56 -12.43 -5.36
C ILE A 49 -26.49 -11.85 -6.40
N SER A 50 -25.96 -11.04 -7.30
CA SER A 50 -26.66 -10.59 -8.51
C SER A 50 -26.26 -11.50 -9.67
N LEU A 51 -27.20 -12.34 -10.09
CA LEU A 51 -27.09 -13.22 -11.24
C LEU A 51 -27.78 -12.56 -12.43
N HIS A 52 -27.04 -12.40 -13.53
CA HIS A 52 -27.61 -12.10 -14.84
C HIS A 52 -27.30 -13.27 -15.78
N ALA A 53 -28.29 -13.78 -16.49
CA ALA A 53 -28.11 -14.83 -17.50
C ALA A 53 -28.92 -14.51 -18.76
N GLU A 54 -28.32 -14.64 -19.93
CA GLU A 54 -28.94 -14.30 -21.20
C GLU A 54 -28.62 -15.36 -22.27
N GLU A 55 -29.50 -15.47 -23.25
CA GLU A 55 -29.29 -16.29 -24.44
C GLU A 55 -28.95 -15.42 -25.64
N LEU A 56 -27.93 -15.82 -26.41
CA LEU A 56 -27.34 -14.99 -27.46
C LEU A 56 -27.75 -15.41 -28.89
N THR A 57 -28.46 -16.53 -29.07
CA THR A 57 -28.84 -17.08 -30.40
C THR A 57 -30.33 -16.92 -30.74
N GLY A 58 -31.12 -16.29 -29.88
CA GLY A 58 -32.55 -16.02 -30.04
C GLY A 58 -33.46 -17.21 -29.71
N LYS A 59 -33.05 -18.10 -28.81
CA LYS A 59 -33.81 -19.31 -28.41
C LYS A 59 -33.98 -19.38 -26.90
N GLU A 60 -35.16 -19.79 -26.43
CA GLU A 60 -35.47 -19.88 -24.99
C GLU A 60 -34.57 -20.85 -24.23
N ILE A 61 -34.06 -20.53 -23.05
CA ILE A 61 -33.38 -21.51 -22.17
C ILE A 61 -34.44 -22.22 -21.32
N LYS A 62 -34.48 -23.56 -21.34
CA LYS A 62 -35.53 -24.28 -20.61
C LYS A 62 -35.51 -24.07 -19.10
N THR A 63 -34.35 -24.23 -18.45
CA THR A 63 -34.24 -23.99 -17.01
C THR A 63 -32.89 -23.39 -16.60
N VAL A 64 -32.97 -22.50 -15.61
CA VAL A 64 -31.82 -21.98 -14.86
C VAL A 64 -32.10 -22.22 -13.38
N GLU A 65 -31.21 -22.96 -12.72
CA GLU A 65 -31.31 -23.30 -11.30
C GLU A 65 -30.11 -22.74 -10.53
N PHE A 66 -30.37 -22.20 -9.36
CA PHE A 66 -29.34 -21.86 -8.38
C PHE A 66 -29.64 -22.63 -7.10
N LEU A 67 -28.68 -23.44 -6.65
CA LEU A 67 -28.86 -24.37 -5.54
C LEU A 67 -27.62 -24.42 -4.67
N GLN A 68 -27.81 -24.65 -3.37
CA GLN A 68 -26.74 -24.99 -2.45
C GLN A 68 -26.48 -26.50 -2.52
N PHE A 69 -25.23 -26.87 -2.78
CA PHE A 69 -24.81 -28.26 -2.86
C PHE A 69 -24.93 -28.96 -1.47
N PRO A 70 -25.42 -30.20 -1.39
CA PRO A 70 -25.78 -31.08 -2.52
C PRO A 70 -27.12 -30.78 -3.20
N ASP A 71 -28.22 -30.59 -2.46
CA ASP A 71 -29.58 -30.67 -3.07
C ASP A 71 -30.55 -29.58 -2.60
N PHE A 72 -30.07 -28.46 -2.06
CA PHE A 72 -30.96 -27.41 -1.55
C PHE A 72 -31.22 -26.35 -2.63
N LEU A 73 -32.36 -26.47 -3.33
CA LEU A 73 -32.79 -25.53 -4.36
C LEU A 73 -33.15 -24.17 -3.74
N ILE A 74 -32.49 -23.11 -4.22
CA ILE A 74 -32.75 -21.73 -3.76
C ILE A 74 -33.62 -20.99 -4.75
N PHE A 75 -33.35 -21.19 -6.04
CA PHE A 75 -34.05 -20.52 -7.11
C PHE A 75 -34.10 -21.39 -8.36
N LYS A 76 -35.21 -21.29 -9.09
CA LYS A 76 -35.40 -21.90 -10.39
C LYS A 76 -36.25 -21.00 -11.29
N ALA A 77 -35.78 -20.77 -12.51
CA ALA A 77 -36.54 -20.17 -13.60
C ALA A 77 -36.78 -21.20 -14.70
N TYR A 78 -37.90 -21.04 -15.40
CA TYR A 78 -38.31 -21.84 -16.54
C TYR A 78 -38.46 -20.94 -17.77
N GLU A 79 -38.25 -21.52 -18.95
CA GLU A 79 -38.62 -20.93 -20.25
C GLU A 79 -38.13 -19.49 -20.41
N LEU A 80 -36.82 -19.30 -20.28
CA LEU A 80 -36.20 -17.98 -20.35
C LEU A 80 -36.02 -17.53 -21.80
N ASP A 81 -36.89 -16.65 -22.24
CA ASP A 81 -37.03 -16.14 -23.61
C ASP A 81 -36.02 -15.06 -23.99
N THR A 82 -35.50 -14.29 -23.02
CA THR A 82 -34.47 -13.25 -23.28
C THR A 82 -33.37 -13.25 -22.24
N ALA A 83 -33.64 -12.73 -21.04
CA ALA A 83 -32.67 -12.59 -19.97
C ALA A 83 -33.29 -12.78 -18.59
N LEU A 84 -32.48 -13.28 -17.67
CA LEU A 84 -32.78 -13.44 -16.26
C LEU A 84 -31.93 -12.46 -15.49
N GLU A 85 -32.55 -11.66 -14.63
CA GLU A 85 -31.86 -10.91 -13.59
C GLU A 85 -32.42 -11.29 -12.23
N LYS A 86 -31.55 -11.72 -11.31
CA LYS A 86 -31.96 -12.18 -9.99
C LYS A 86 -30.96 -11.76 -8.92
N SER A 87 -31.47 -11.11 -7.88
CA SER A 87 -30.74 -10.98 -6.61
C SER A 87 -31.08 -12.16 -5.69
N ILE A 88 -30.06 -12.78 -5.10
CA ILE A 88 -30.14 -14.00 -4.30
C ILE A 88 -29.38 -13.77 -2.99
N LEU A 89 -30.08 -13.85 -1.86
CA LEU A 89 -29.45 -13.84 -0.54
C LEU A 89 -28.90 -15.23 -0.22
N ILE A 90 -27.65 -15.32 0.21
CA ILE A 90 -26.98 -16.58 0.52
C ILE A 90 -27.37 -17.04 1.94
N PRO A 91 -28.10 -18.15 2.09
CA PRO A 91 -28.66 -18.56 3.38
C PRO A 91 -27.62 -19.15 4.32
N LYS A 92 -26.53 -19.73 3.81
CA LYS A 92 -25.49 -20.37 4.61
C LYS A 92 -24.15 -20.39 3.87
N THR A 93 -23.05 -20.28 4.60
CA THR A 93 -21.71 -20.40 3.98
C THR A 93 -21.54 -21.80 3.40
N GLY A 94 -21.17 -21.90 2.11
CA GLY A 94 -21.03 -23.20 1.46
C GLY A 94 -20.77 -23.12 -0.04
N VAL A 95 -20.90 -24.27 -0.69
CA VAL A 95 -20.76 -24.45 -2.13
C VAL A 95 -22.12 -24.39 -2.81
N TYR A 96 -22.19 -23.71 -3.94
CA TYR A 96 -23.39 -23.42 -4.71
C TYR A 96 -23.18 -23.80 -6.18
N LEU A 97 -24.24 -24.32 -6.78
CA LEU A 97 -24.30 -24.70 -8.19
C LEU A 97 -25.24 -23.77 -8.94
N LEU A 98 -24.76 -23.23 -10.05
CA LEU A 98 -25.57 -22.62 -11.09
C LEU A 98 -25.71 -23.63 -12.23
N ARG A 99 -26.91 -24.15 -12.42
CA ARG A 99 -27.20 -25.17 -13.44
C ARG A 99 -28.07 -24.58 -14.54
N PHE A 100 -27.66 -24.81 -15.77
CA PHE A 100 -28.45 -24.58 -16.97
C PHE A 100 -28.87 -25.92 -17.55
N GLN A 101 -30.13 -26.04 -17.97
CA GLN A 101 -30.58 -27.23 -18.70
C GLN A 101 -31.39 -26.86 -19.93
N GLU A 102 -31.22 -27.68 -20.95
CA GLU A 102 -31.90 -27.60 -22.22
C GLU A 102 -32.29 -29.01 -22.70
N THR A 103 -33.49 -29.15 -23.28
CA THR A 103 -33.97 -30.43 -23.84
C THR A 103 -34.11 -30.43 -25.36
N GLY A 104 -33.91 -29.28 -26.01
CA GLY A 104 -33.95 -29.15 -27.47
C GLY A 104 -32.70 -29.66 -28.18
N LEU A 105 -32.87 -30.04 -29.45
CA LEU A 105 -31.79 -30.55 -30.32
C LEU A 105 -30.78 -29.48 -30.75
N SER A 106 -31.13 -28.19 -30.64
CA SER A 106 -30.25 -27.12 -31.08
C SER A 106 -29.32 -26.64 -29.97
N LYS A 107 -28.03 -26.61 -30.26
CA LYS A 107 -27.02 -26.02 -29.37
C LYS A 107 -27.28 -24.51 -29.23
N LYS A 108 -27.29 -24.01 -27.98
CA LYS A 108 -27.51 -22.59 -27.65
C LYS A 108 -26.21 -21.97 -27.16
N VAL A 109 -26.06 -20.66 -27.33
CA VAL A 109 -24.93 -19.93 -26.75
C VAL A 109 -25.49 -18.99 -25.69
N CYS A 110 -25.07 -19.20 -24.46
CA CYS A 110 -25.57 -18.46 -23.31
C CYS A 110 -24.41 -17.67 -22.69
N ARG A 111 -24.74 -16.57 -22.04
CA ARG A 111 -23.81 -15.85 -21.17
C ARG A 111 -24.43 -15.69 -19.79
N PHE A 112 -23.60 -15.77 -18.76
CA PHE A 112 -24.02 -15.35 -17.43
C PHE A 112 -22.93 -14.55 -16.74
N THR A 113 -23.37 -13.65 -15.87
CA THR A 113 -22.51 -12.89 -14.97
C THR A 113 -22.99 -13.07 -13.54
N ILE A 114 -22.03 -13.15 -12.62
CA ILE A 114 -22.28 -13.22 -11.19
C ILE A 114 -21.52 -12.07 -10.55
N HIS A 115 -22.25 -11.21 -9.86
CA HIS A 115 -21.70 -10.23 -8.94
C HIS A 115 -22.07 -10.59 -7.51
N ARG A 116 -21.18 -10.30 -6.58
CA ARG A 116 -21.34 -10.56 -5.16
C ARG A 116 -21.19 -9.28 -4.38
N LYS A 117 -22.15 -8.98 -3.52
CA LYS A 117 -22.06 -7.95 -2.50
C LYS A 117 -21.84 -8.63 -1.14
N PRO A 118 -20.62 -8.58 -0.59
CA PRO A 118 -20.31 -9.21 0.69
C PRO A 118 -21.07 -8.57 1.85
N VAL A 119 -21.54 -9.38 2.80
CA VAL A 119 -22.19 -8.85 4.02
C VAL A 119 -21.20 -8.15 4.96
N SER A 120 -19.91 -8.52 4.92
CA SER A 120 -18.88 -7.92 5.78
C SER A 120 -17.50 -7.84 5.10
N PRO A 121 -16.58 -7.00 5.62
CA PRO A 121 -15.19 -6.96 5.15
C PRO A 121 -14.42 -8.28 5.35
N GLU A 122 -14.87 -9.13 6.27
CA GLU A 122 -14.31 -10.47 6.44
C GLU A 122 -14.72 -11.38 5.29
N THR A 123 -16.02 -11.42 4.96
CA THR A 123 -16.51 -12.26 3.87
C THR A 123 -16.06 -11.75 2.51
N ALA A 124 -15.81 -10.45 2.35
CA ALA A 124 -15.25 -9.87 1.12
C ALA A 124 -13.96 -10.56 0.64
N ARG A 125 -13.22 -11.23 1.55
CA ARG A 125 -11.98 -11.96 1.25
C ARG A 125 -12.17 -13.47 1.04
N LEU A 126 -13.40 -13.97 1.08
CA LEU A 126 -13.71 -15.38 0.77
C LEU A 126 -13.29 -15.68 -0.68
N ASN A 127 -12.52 -16.75 -0.86
CA ASN A 127 -12.26 -17.29 -2.20
C ASN A 127 -13.53 -17.97 -2.72
N THR A 128 -14.12 -17.40 -3.77
CA THR A 128 -15.36 -17.91 -4.40
C THR A 128 -15.10 -19.04 -5.40
N ARG A 129 -13.85 -19.30 -5.78
CA ARG A 129 -13.48 -20.34 -6.74
C ARG A 129 -13.46 -21.72 -6.07
N VAL A 130 -14.14 -22.66 -6.70
CA VAL A 130 -14.08 -24.10 -6.38
C VAL A 130 -13.33 -24.78 -7.53
N ASP A 131 -12.19 -25.40 -7.23
CA ASP A 131 -11.27 -25.98 -8.22
C ASP A 131 -11.20 -27.50 -8.18
N TRP A 132 -12.09 -28.16 -7.43
CA TRP A 132 -12.25 -29.61 -7.40
C TRP A 132 -13.63 -30.04 -7.92
N ASN A 133 -13.76 -31.31 -8.31
CA ASN A 133 -15.03 -31.90 -8.71
C ASN A 133 -15.87 -32.23 -7.46
N VAL A 134 -16.93 -31.47 -7.21
CA VAL A 134 -17.81 -31.62 -6.04
C VAL A 134 -18.63 -32.91 -6.04
N HIS A 135 -18.84 -33.53 -7.20
CA HIS A 135 -19.55 -34.81 -7.31
C HIS A 135 -18.65 -36.01 -6.98
N GLU A 136 -17.36 -35.90 -7.26
CA GLU A 136 -16.36 -36.92 -6.88
C GLU A 136 -15.88 -36.74 -5.43
N TYR A 137 -15.72 -35.48 -5.00
CA TYR A 137 -15.23 -35.12 -3.67
C TYR A 137 -16.20 -34.13 -2.99
N PRO A 138 -17.33 -34.63 -2.45
CA PRO A 138 -18.40 -33.78 -1.91
C PRO A 138 -18.06 -33.15 -0.56
N GLU A 139 -17.07 -33.68 0.15
CA GLU A 139 -16.66 -33.18 1.46
C GLU A 139 -15.86 -31.88 1.33
N TYR A 140 -16.28 -30.84 2.04
CA TYR A 140 -15.56 -29.57 2.12
C TYR A 140 -15.55 -29.03 3.55
N SER A 141 -14.55 -28.21 3.86
CA SER A 141 -14.47 -27.48 5.13
C SER A 141 -14.09 -26.02 4.86
N VAL A 142 -14.78 -25.10 5.53
CA VAL A 142 -14.44 -23.68 5.47
C VAL A 142 -13.29 -23.43 6.44
N ARG A 143 -12.14 -22.99 5.91
CA ARG A 143 -10.95 -22.71 6.72
C ARG A 143 -10.52 -21.27 6.56
N ARG A 144 -10.13 -20.63 7.67
CA ARG A 144 -9.41 -19.36 7.64
C ARG A 144 -7.93 -19.67 7.39
N ARG A 145 -7.36 -19.06 6.35
CA ARG A 145 -5.93 -19.14 6.05
C ARG A 145 -5.34 -17.73 6.09
N ALA A 146 -4.22 -17.56 6.77
CA ALA A 146 -3.40 -16.37 6.60
C ALA A 146 -2.77 -16.42 5.20
N VAL A 147 -3.16 -15.48 4.34
CA VAL A 147 -2.56 -15.30 3.02
C VAL A 147 -1.74 -14.02 3.09
N GLU A 148 -0.46 -14.07 2.68
CA GLU A 148 0.36 -12.87 2.56
C GLU A 148 -0.22 -11.98 1.46
N THR A 149 -0.89 -10.89 1.87
CA THR A 149 -1.58 -9.97 0.95
C THR A 149 -0.65 -8.93 0.31
N GLY A 150 0.66 -9.03 0.56
CA GLY A 150 1.71 -8.18 -0.02
C GLY A 150 2.72 -7.70 1.02
N LYS A 151 3.86 -7.20 0.55
CA LYS A 151 4.87 -6.54 1.41
C LYS A 151 4.46 -5.09 1.64
N LYS A 152 4.14 -4.73 2.88
CA LYS A 152 3.88 -3.35 3.27
C LYS A 152 5.22 -2.59 3.34
N ILE A 153 5.35 -1.50 2.59
CA ILE A 153 6.47 -0.58 2.73
C ILE A 153 6.18 0.36 3.90
N GLU A 154 7.09 0.40 4.85
CA GLU A 154 7.06 1.32 5.99
C GLU A 154 8.18 2.35 5.85
N VAL A 155 7.88 3.59 6.22
CA VAL A 155 8.86 4.68 6.26
C VAL A 155 9.35 4.81 7.70
N ILE A 156 10.63 4.52 7.93
CA ILE A 156 11.27 4.63 9.23
C ILE A 156 12.15 5.89 9.23
N PRO A 157 11.80 6.95 9.97
CA PRO A 157 12.63 8.13 10.07
C PRO A 157 13.86 7.84 10.94
N LEU A 158 15.03 8.19 10.44
CA LEU A 158 16.28 8.26 11.18
C LEU A 158 16.76 9.71 11.10
N GLY A 159 17.27 10.26 12.20
CA GLY A 159 17.80 11.61 12.18
C GLY A 159 18.49 11.98 13.48
N GLY A 160 19.31 13.03 13.39
CA GLY A 160 20.09 13.50 14.52
C GLY A 160 20.77 14.82 14.26
N GLN A 161 21.39 15.35 15.31
CA GLN A 161 22.22 16.54 15.23
C GLN A 161 23.62 16.19 15.73
N VAL A 162 24.63 16.68 15.03
CA VAL A 162 26.02 16.57 15.44
C VAL A 162 26.68 17.94 15.38
N THR A 163 27.36 18.31 16.46
CA THR A 163 28.22 19.50 16.48
C THR A 163 29.62 19.11 16.01
N VAL A 164 30.13 19.78 14.98
CA VAL A 164 31.50 19.60 14.48
C VAL A 164 32.32 20.78 14.97
N GLN A 165 33.38 20.50 15.71
CA GLN A 165 34.21 21.56 16.30
C GLN A 165 34.93 22.35 15.21
N ALA A 166 35.17 23.63 15.46
CA ALA A 166 36.10 24.42 14.65
C ALA A 166 37.54 23.92 14.81
N SER A 167 38.40 24.23 13.83
CA SER A 167 39.83 23.91 13.91
C SER A 167 40.56 24.69 15.02
N LYS A 168 39.93 25.74 15.57
CA LYS A 168 40.48 26.64 16.62
C LYS A 168 41.92 27.01 16.30
N PHE A 169 42.12 27.72 15.19
CA PHE A 169 43.46 28.08 14.68
C PHE A 169 44.37 26.85 14.48
N TYR A 170 43.85 25.80 13.86
CA TYR A 170 44.58 24.55 13.54
C TYR A 170 45.10 23.76 14.75
N THR A 171 44.61 24.03 15.96
CA THR A 171 45.00 23.29 17.18
C THR A 171 44.16 22.04 17.42
N LYS A 172 43.02 21.92 16.74
CA LYS A 172 42.09 20.79 16.84
C LYS A 172 41.76 20.22 15.47
N LYS A 173 41.44 18.92 15.45
CA LYS A 173 40.87 18.26 14.28
C LYS A 173 39.35 18.54 14.24
N PRO A 174 38.84 19.32 13.26
CA PRO A 174 37.43 19.69 13.18
C PRO A 174 36.58 18.57 12.59
N VAL A 175 36.61 17.37 13.20
CA VAL A 175 35.92 16.17 12.68
C VAL A 175 34.95 15.60 13.73
N ASN A 176 33.82 15.07 13.27
CA ASN A 176 32.88 14.31 14.10
C ASN A 176 32.07 13.34 13.23
N ALA A 177 31.26 12.46 13.83
CA ALA A 177 30.41 11.56 13.08
C ALA A 177 29.02 11.36 13.68
N TYR A 178 28.05 11.09 12.81
CA TYR A 178 26.74 10.55 13.18
C TYR A 178 26.63 9.09 12.76
N GLN A 179 26.44 8.20 13.73
CA GLN A 179 26.21 6.78 13.49
C GLN A 179 24.72 6.52 13.21
N PHE A 180 24.43 5.70 12.20
CA PHE A 180 23.09 5.21 11.94
C PHE A 180 23.11 3.75 11.47
N THR A 181 22.01 3.03 11.70
CA THR A 181 21.83 1.64 11.27
C THR A 181 20.63 1.57 10.34
N LEU A 182 20.82 0.99 9.16
CA LEU A 182 19.72 0.76 8.23
C LEU A 182 18.78 -0.34 8.79
N PRO A 183 17.46 -0.11 8.84
CA PRO A 183 16.50 -1.12 9.28
C PRO A 183 16.57 -2.40 8.44
N PRO A 184 16.19 -3.56 9.00
CA PRO A 184 16.12 -4.79 8.23
C PRO A 184 15.16 -4.64 7.05
N ASN A 185 15.49 -5.29 5.92
CA ASN A 185 14.74 -5.23 4.67
C ASN A 185 14.60 -3.81 4.06
N THR A 186 15.54 -2.90 4.34
CA THR A 186 15.58 -1.61 3.66
C THR A 186 15.66 -1.80 2.15
N VAL A 187 14.73 -1.20 1.41
CA VAL A 187 14.67 -1.28 -0.06
C VAL A 187 15.32 -0.07 -0.75
N ARG A 188 15.32 1.07 -0.05
CA ARG A 188 15.94 2.34 -0.44
C ARG A 188 15.88 3.29 0.73
N TRP A 189 16.72 4.32 0.70
CA TRP A 189 16.71 5.38 1.68
C TRP A 189 17.11 6.70 1.02
N ALA A 190 16.82 7.79 1.71
CA ALA A 190 17.30 9.11 1.35
C ALA A 190 17.69 9.84 2.63
N TYR A 191 18.60 10.80 2.51
CA TYR A 191 19.03 11.62 3.61
C TYR A 191 19.04 13.09 3.21
N ARG A 192 18.97 13.97 4.20
CA ARG A 192 19.30 15.38 4.08
C ARG A 192 20.48 15.65 5.00
N ILE A 193 21.43 16.46 4.56
CA ILE A 193 22.41 17.08 5.44
C ILE A 193 22.18 18.57 5.36
N SER A 194 22.16 19.27 6.50
CA SER A 194 22.06 20.72 6.51
C SER A 194 22.76 21.34 7.70
N VAL A 195 23.37 22.50 7.48
CA VAL A 195 24.15 23.24 8.49
C VAL A 195 23.38 24.46 8.97
N GLY A 196 23.31 24.64 10.29
CA GLY A 196 22.76 25.84 10.90
C GLY A 196 21.33 26.19 10.48
N GLN A 197 21.08 27.49 10.27
CA GLN A 197 19.74 28.04 9.99
C GLN A 197 19.17 27.60 8.62
N ALA A 198 20.02 27.20 7.66
CA ALA A 198 19.57 26.74 6.34
C ALA A 198 18.66 25.51 6.42
N THR A 199 18.73 24.76 7.52
CA THR A 199 17.92 23.57 7.78
C THR A 199 16.41 23.84 7.80
N ALA A 200 15.97 24.86 8.54
CA ALA A 200 14.54 25.11 8.76
C ALA A 200 13.86 25.57 7.46
N ASP A 201 14.52 26.45 6.72
CA ASP A 201 14.04 26.97 5.45
C ASP A 201 13.99 25.91 4.36
N ALA A 202 15.02 25.04 4.28
CA ALA A 202 15.01 23.91 3.36
C ALA A 202 13.85 22.93 3.65
N ARG A 203 13.63 22.59 4.93
CA ARG A 203 12.49 21.73 5.32
C ARG A 203 11.15 22.33 4.94
N ARG A 204 10.97 23.64 5.18
CA ARG A 204 9.72 24.35 4.87
C ARG A 204 9.46 24.34 3.37
N ARG A 205 10.46 24.74 2.56
CA ARG A 205 10.34 24.75 1.09
C ARG A 205 10.01 23.38 0.54
N ASP A 206 10.66 22.33 1.03
CA ASP A 206 10.42 20.97 0.56
C ASP A 206 9.03 20.45 0.96
N ALA A 207 8.53 20.82 2.14
CA ALA A 207 7.16 20.51 2.56
C ALA A 207 6.12 21.20 1.66
N ASP A 208 6.34 22.46 1.30
CA ASP A 208 5.47 23.20 0.37
C ASP A 208 5.48 22.57 -1.04
N LYS A 209 6.67 22.16 -1.54
CA LYS A 209 6.79 21.42 -2.81
C LYS A 209 6.06 20.08 -2.77
N LEU A 210 6.18 19.31 -1.68
CA LEU A 210 5.42 18.07 -1.52
C LEU A 210 3.91 18.35 -1.56
N LYS A 211 3.43 19.34 -0.81
CA LYS A 211 2.01 19.70 -0.78
C LYS A 211 1.50 20.05 -2.18
N SER A 212 2.24 20.87 -2.92
CA SER A 212 1.92 21.21 -4.31
C SER A 212 1.86 19.97 -5.21
N THR A 213 2.82 19.06 -5.09
CA THR A 213 2.88 17.83 -5.88
C THR A 213 1.74 16.85 -5.54
N LEU A 214 1.34 16.77 -4.26
CA LEU A 214 0.19 15.96 -3.84
C LEU A 214 -1.13 16.54 -4.37
N GLN A 215 -1.28 17.86 -4.37
CA GLN A 215 -2.47 18.56 -4.86
C GLN A 215 -2.65 18.44 -6.37
N SER A 216 -1.57 18.32 -7.15
CA SER A 216 -1.64 18.13 -8.59
C SER A 216 -2.03 16.70 -9.02
N GLY A 217 -2.24 15.77 -8.07
CA GLY A 217 -2.65 14.39 -8.36
C GLY A 217 -1.54 13.50 -8.94
N ALA A 218 -0.30 14.01 -9.04
CA ALA A 218 0.81 13.34 -9.69
C ALA A 218 1.46 12.21 -8.85
N VAL A 219 1.04 12.01 -7.60
CA VAL A 219 1.70 11.11 -6.65
C VAL A 219 0.82 9.90 -6.31
N LYS A 220 0.70 8.96 -7.24
CA LYS A 220 0.37 7.56 -6.90
C LYS A 220 1.67 6.79 -6.70
N ILE A 221 2.32 7.01 -5.57
CA ILE A 221 3.56 6.28 -5.26
C ILE A 221 3.22 5.05 -4.42
N MET A 222 3.27 3.88 -5.07
CA MET A 222 3.39 2.57 -4.42
C MET A 222 2.41 2.28 -3.26
N GLY A 223 1.18 2.81 -3.32
CA GLY A 223 0.17 2.60 -2.27
C GLY A 223 0.51 3.17 -0.89
N VAL A 224 1.54 4.04 -0.78
CA VAL A 224 1.95 4.70 0.47
C VAL A 224 1.79 6.21 0.29
N GLN A 225 1.16 6.87 1.26
CA GLN A 225 1.15 8.33 1.35
C GLN A 225 2.35 8.77 2.21
N PRO A 226 3.44 9.28 1.61
CA PRO A 226 4.57 9.78 2.38
C PRO A 226 4.17 11.01 3.19
N GLN A 227 4.51 11.02 4.48
CA GLN A 227 4.23 12.15 5.38
C GLN A 227 5.25 13.29 5.24
N THR A 228 6.40 13.04 4.62
CA THR A 228 7.48 14.02 4.46
C THR A 228 8.01 14.04 3.02
N ALA A 229 8.52 15.19 2.59
CA ALA A 229 9.10 15.36 1.25
C ALA A 229 10.30 14.42 1.04
N LEU A 230 11.11 14.21 2.09
CA LEU A 230 12.24 13.28 2.06
C LEU A 230 11.78 11.82 1.89
N ALA A 231 10.70 11.41 2.56
CA ALA A 231 10.13 10.08 2.37
C ALA A 231 9.56 9.90 0.96
N ALA A 232 8.83 10.89 0.45
CA ALA A 232 8.32 10.89 -0.91
C ALA A 232 9.47 10.79 -1.92
N PHE A 233 10.52 11.58 -1.72
CA PHE A 233 11.74 11.55 -2.50
C PHE A 233 12.42 10.17 -2.42
N ALA A 234 12.60 9.58 -1.24
CA ALA A 234 13.13 8.21 -1.12
C ALA A 234 12.28 7.20 -1.90
N LEU A 235 10.96 7.39 -1.92
CA LEU A 235 10.02 6.53 -2.62
C LEU A 235 9.97 6.74 -4.15
N GLY A 236 10.77 7.67 -4.69
CA GLY A 236 10.87 7.91 -6.13
C GLY A 236 10.04 9.08 -6.65
N ALA A 237 9.45 9.89 -5.77
CA ALA A 237 8.75 11.10 -6.18
C ALA A 237 9.71 12.03 -6.94
N ALA A 238 9.22 12.60 -8.03
CA ALA A 238 9.89 13.69 -8.74
C ALA A 238 9.63 15.01 -8.00
N ILE A 239 10.23 15.15 -6.82
CA ILE A 239 10.21 16.38 -6.03
C ILE A 239 11.61 16.99 -6.13
N ASP A 240 11.66 18.24 -6.57
CA ASP A 240 12.88 19.04 -6.58
C ASP A 240 13.26 19.43 -5.16
N MET A 241 14.20 18.73 -4.54
CA MET A 241 14.58 18.93 -3.15
C MET A 241 15.52 20.14 -3.01
N THR A 242 15.39 20.89 -1.92
CA THR A 242 16.24 22.06 -1.66
C THR A 242 17.68 21.63 -1.39
N VAL A 243 18.61 22.14 -2.19
CA VAL A 243 20.07 22.02 -2.02
C VAL A 243 20.70 23.41 -2.00
N SER A 244 21.82 23.59 -1.29
CA SER A 244 22.50 24.89 -1.15
C SER A 244 23.97 24.70 -0.79
N THR A 245 24.82 25.57 -1.32
CA THR A 245 26.23 25.75 -0.92
C THR A 245 26.46 27.12 -0.28
N ALA A 246 25.39 27.85 0.04
CA ALA A 246 25.44 29.19 0.62
C ALA A 246 25.28 29.15 2.15
N GLY A 247 26.24 29.73 2.86
CA GLY A 247 26.27 29.83 4.31
C GLY A 247 27.45 29.06 4.91
N GLU A 248 27.32 28.64 6.17
CA GLU A 248 28.22 27.65 6.75
C GLU A 248 28.10 26.34 5.97
N ASP A 249 29.21 25.64 5.80
CA ASP A 249 29.25 24.38 5.07
C ASP A 249 29.91 23.26 5.87
N VAL A 250 29.76 22.05 5.35
CA VAL A 250 30.36 20.85 5.91
C VAL A 250 30.87 19.98 4.77
N GLU A 251 32.04 19.39 4.97
CA GLU A 251 32.50 18.23 4.22
C GLU A 251 31.95 16.96 4.87
N TYR A 252 31.32 16.08 4.09
CA TYR A 252 30.84 14.82 4.61
C TYR A 252 31.17 13.63 3.73
N ALA A 253 31.31 12.46 4.37
CA ALA A 253 31.42 11.18 3.72
C ALA A 253 30.55 10.12 4.41
N ILE A 254 29.94 9.22 3.65
CA ILE A 254 29.27 8.03 4.18
C ILE A 254 30.26 6.88 4.16
N VAL A 255 30.60 6.36 5.33
CA VAL A 255 31.65 5.36 5.53
C VAL A 255 31.22 4.27 6.50
N ASP A 256 31.91 3.13 6.48
CA ASP A 256 31.85 2.14 7.57
C ASP A 256 32.72 2.57 8.76
N TYR A 257 32.73 1.79 9.83
CA TYR A 257 33.49 2.10 11.03
C TYR A 257 35.01 2.22 10.77
N THR A 258 35.57 1.32 9.98
CA THR A 258 37.01 1.33 9.68
C THR A 258 37.41 2.58 8.91
N ASN A 259 36.61 2.99 7.93
CA ASN A 259 36.87 4.17 7.13
C ASN A 259 36.53 5.47 7.87
N TRP A 260 35.61 5.44 8.85
CA TRP A 260 35.44 6.55 9.79
C TRP A 260 36.71 6.84 10.58
N LEU A 261 37.36 5.82 11.15
CA LEU A 261 38.62 6.00 11.89
C LEU A 261 39.72 6.60 11.00
N LYS A 262 39.82 6.15 9.74
CA LYS A 262 40.77 6.70 8.78
C LYS A 262 40.47 8.17 8.44
N PHE A 263 39.19 8.49 8.22
CA PHE A 263 38.72 9.86 7.99
C PHE A 263 39.09 10.78 9.16
N SER A 264 38.84 10.37 10.41
CA SER A 264 39.16 11.18 11.60
C SER A 264 40.66 11.39 11.78
N GLU A 265 41.47 10.48 11.24
CA GLU A 265 42.94 10.55 11.29
C GLU A 265 43.57 11.19 10.04
N TYR A 266 42.78 11.70 9.09
CA TYR A 266 43.27 12.26 7.82
C TYR A 266 44.09 11.27 7.00
N GLN A 267 43.76 9.98 7.09
CA GLN A 267 44.34 8.92 6.29
C GLN A 267 43.48 8.63 5.07
N ASP A 268 44.06 7.98 4.05
CA ASP A 268 43.31 7.54 2.87
C ASP A 268 42.19 6.56 3.26
N TYR A 269 40.95 6.90 2.90
CA TYR A 269 39.76 6.11 3.18
C TYR A 269 38.94 5.87 1.91
N SER A 270 38.01 4.94 1.99
CA SER A 270 36.99 4.71 0.96
C SER A 270 35.63 5.10 1.50
N ALA A 271 34.80 5.72 0.65
CA ALA A 271 33.46 6.15 1.01
C ALA A 271 32.42 5.66 -0.01
N PHE A 272 31.21 5.43 0.46
CA PHE A 272 30.04 5.15 -0.37
C PHE A 272 29.55 6.41 -1.10
N MET A 273 29.86 7.57 -0.52
CA MET A 273 29.57 8.91 -1.02
C MET A 273 30.43 9.91 -0.26
N GLN A 274 30.86 10.98 -0.94
CA GLN A 274 31.52 12.13 -0.35
C GLN A 274 31.07 13.40 -1.05
N GLN A 275 30.95 14.50 -0.30
CA GLN A 275 30.69 15.85 -0.77
C GLN A 275 31.46 16.85 0.10
N SER A 276 31.71 18.04 -0.43
CA SER A 276 32.39 19.13 0.27
C SER A 276 31.74 20.46 -0.12
N GLY A 277 31.83 21.47 0.75
CA GLY A 277 31.28 22.80 0.49
C GLY A 277 29.75 22.85 0.46
N VAL A 278 29.07 21.95 1.17
CA VAL A 278 27.60 21.88 1.18
C VAL A 278 27.01 22.48 2.46
N SER A 279 26.04 23.38 2.30
CA SER A 279 25.24 23.91 3.40
C SER A 279 23.92 23.14 3.55
N VAL A 280 23.35 22.66 2.43
CA VAL A 280 22.19 21.76 2.38
C VAL A 280 22.39 20.78 1.22
N ASP A 281 22.32 19.49 1.48
CA ASP A 281 22.34 18.45 0.45
C ASP A 281 21.23 17.41 0.71
N VAL A 282 20.69 16.84 -0.36
CA VAL A 282 19.65 15.80 -0.30
C VAL A 282 19.95 14.74 -1.34
N GLN A 283 20.06 13.48 -0.90
CA GLN A 283 20.47 12.39 -1.78
C GLN A 283 19.60 11.15 -1.57
N ARG A 284 19.35 10.44 -2.68
CA ARG A 284 18.66 9.14 -2.68
C ARG A 284 19.67 8.04 -2.89
N ARG A 285 19.53 6.94 -2.14
CA ARG A 285 20.44 5.81 -2.18
C ARG A 285 19.69 4.49 -2.40
N TYR A 286 20.26 3.69 -3.30
CA TYR A 286 19.84 2.31 -3.59
C TYR A 286 20.85 1.28 -3.04
N ASN A 287 22.00 1.74 -2.56
CA ASN A 287 23.03 0.94 -1.89
C ASN A 287 23.87 1.88 -1.00
N PRO A 288 24.32 1.48 0.21
CA PRO A 288 24.01 0.22 0.93
C PRO A 288 22.55 0.08 1.35
N LEU A 289 22.09 -1.15 1.60
CA LEU A 289 20.72 -1.47 2.06
C LEU A 289 20.68 -2.20 3.41
N LYS A 290 21.83 -2.46 4.03
CA LYS A 290 21.93 -3.11 5.35
C LYS A 290 23.23 -2.72 6.01
N GLY A 291 23.25 -2.72 7.34
CA GLY A 291 24.45 -2.45 8.14
C GLY A 291 24.43 -1.09 8.85
N THR A 292 25.50 -0.83 9.58
CA THR A 292 25.74 0.39 10.34
C THR A 292 26.78 1.24 9.63
N TYR A 293 26.48 2.52 9.48
CA TYR A 293 27.31 3.48 8.76
C TYR A 293 27.44 4.78 9.55
N TYR A 294 28.38 5.59 9.10
CA TYR A 294 28.71 6.87 9.70
C TYR A 294 28.63 7.95 8.63
N PHE A 295 27.93 9.03 8.94
CA PHE A 295 28.21 10.31 8.31
C PHE A 295 29.44 10.88 9.00
N ALA A 296 30.60 10.70 8.38
CA ALA A 296 31.84 11.35 8.77
C ALA A 296 31.76 12.82 8.33
N LEU A 297 31.97 13.75 9.25
CA LEU A 297 31.78 15.18 9.05
C LEU A 297 33.08 15.90 9.36
N LYS A 298 33.39 16.92 8.56
CA LYS A 298 34.53 17.81 8.74
C LYS A 298 34.11 19.24 8.46
N SER A 299 34.52 20.15 9.34
CA SER A 299 34.33 21.59 9.16
C SER A 299 35.65 22.25 8.75
N ASP A 300 35.58 23.25 7.88
CA ASP A 300 36.71 24.13 7.59
C ASP A 300 36.69 25.41 8.45
N ASN A 301 35.66 25.59 9.29
CA ASN A 301 35.56 26.74 10.19
C ASN A 301 36.74 26.81 11.15
N TRP A 302 37.35 27.99 11.21
CA TRP A 302 38.51 28.29 12.05
C TRP A 302 38.14 28.86 13.42
N VAL A 303 36.95 29.46 13.55
CA VAL A 303 36.48 30.16 14.76
C VAL A 303 35.35 29.39 15.45
N ASP A 304 34.21 29.22 14.78
CA ASP A 304 32.98 28.72 15.41
C ASP A 304 32.62 27.30 14.99
N ASP A 305 32.11 26.53 15.96
CA ASP A 305 31.65 25.17 15.75
C ASP A 305 30.37 25.19 14.91
N ILE A 306 30.19 24.20 14.03
CA ILE A 306 28.97 24.09 13.22
C ILE A 306 28.03 23.04 13.78
N ASN A 307 26.73 23.25 13.61
CA ASN A 307 25.69 22.27 13.94
C ASN A 307 25.13 21.68 12.66
N VAL A 308 25.33 20.38 12.48
CA VAL A 308 24.90 19.61 11.32
C VAL A 308 23.68 18.78 11.69
N GLN A 309 22.63 18.89 10.87
CA GLN A 309 21.38 18.14 10.96
C GLN A 309 21.36 17.07 9.88
N ILE A 310 20.98 15.85 10.26
CA ILE A 310 20.89 14.68 9.40
C ILE A 310 19.49 14.08 9.50
#